data_AF-A0A956MI58-F1
#
_entry.id   AF-A0A956MI58-F1
#
_cell.length_a   1.000
_cell.length_b   1.000
_cell.length_c   1.000
_cell.angle_alpha   90.00
_cell.angle_beta   90.00
_cell.angle_gamma   90.00
#
_symmetry.space_group_name_H-M   'P 1'
#
loop_
_entity.id
_entity.type
_entity.pdbx_description
1 polymer ?
#
loop_
_entity_poly.entity_id
_entity_poly.type
_entity_poly.pdbx_seq_one_letter_code
_entity_poly.pdbx_strand_id
1 'polypeptide(L)' 'MRNPGTAAVLSLFVPGVGQIYNGTLFRALFWLIITPGFWIGTGGLLGWICHLASAWTAYRYAQEHPMR' A
#
# COMPACT_ATOMS: atom_id res chain seq x y z
N MET A 1 -7.84 -6.77 16.17
CA MET A 1 -8.44 -5.79 15.23
C MET A 1 -7.34 -5.06 14.51
N ARG A 2 -7.39 -4.99 13.17
CA ARG A 2 -6.44 -4.22 12.37
C ARG A 2 -6.73 -2.73 12.50
N ASN A 3 -5.70 -1.90 12.63
CA ASN A 3 -5.83 -0.44 12.68
C ASN A 3 -5.68 0.14 11.25
N PRO A 4 -6.71 0.83 10.71
CA PRO A 4 -6.64 1.40 9.37
C PRO A 4 -5.54 2.45 9.19
N GLY A 5 -5.28 3.27 10.22
CA GLY A 5 -4.20 4.26 10.21
C GLY A 5 -2.83 3.61 10.13
N THR A 6 -2.59 2.55 10.91
CA THR A 6 -1.33 1.78 10.81
C THR A 6 -1.16 1.17 9.43
N ALA A 7 -2.21 0.57 8.86
CA ALA A 7 -2.15 0.02 7.49
C ALA A 7 -1.83 1.11 6.45
N ALA A 8 -2.42 2.31 6.59
CA ALA A 8 -2.17 3.44 5.70
C ALA A 8 -0.72 3.92 5.77
N VAL A 9 -0.21 4.17 6.98
CA VAL A 9 1.14 4.70 7.21
C VAL A 9 2.19 3.71 6.69
N LEU A 10 2.02 2.41 6.95
CA LEU A 10 2.92 1.38 6.45
C LEU A 10 3.02 1.42 4.91
N SER A 11 1.89 1.48 4.21
CA SER A 11 1.87 1.55 2.74
C SER A 11 2.26 2.92 2.17
N LEU A 12 2.15 3.99 2.94
CA LEU A 12 2.62 5.31 2.53
C LEU A 12 4.15 5.37 2.50
N PHE A 13 4.83 4.72 3.44
CA PHE A 13 6.29 4.63 3.43
C PHE A 13 6.79 3.61 2.41
N VAL A 14 6.20 2.42 2.40
CA VAL A 14 6.57 1.35 1.49
C VAL A 14 5.30 0.74 0.87
N PRO A 15 5.00 1.08 -0.39
CA PRO A 15 3.83 0.57 -1.08
C PRO A 15 3.80 -0.96 -1.05
N GLY A 16 2.73 -1.53 -0.49
CA GLY A 16 2.59 -2.96 -0.29
C GLY A 16 2.67 -3.41 1.17
N VAL A 17 3.35 -2.67 2.07
CA VAL A 17 3.56 -3.15 3.46
C VAL A 17 2.27 -3.11 4.29
N GLY A 18 1.42 -2.10 4.11
CA GLY A 18 0.09 -2.08 4.70
C GLY A 18 -0.82 -3.20 4.17
N GLN A 19 -0.60 -3.65 2.93
CA GLN A 19 -1.28 -4.83 2.38
C GLN A 19 -0.78 -6.13 3.03
N ILE A 20 0.51 -6.23 3.38
CA ILE A 20 1.06 -7.35 4.19
C ILE A 20 0.44 -7.35 5.58
N TYR A 21 0.38 -6.19 6.24
CA TYR A 21 -0.29 -6.02 7.54
C TYR A 21 -1.75 -6.49 7.49
N ASN A 22 -2.41 -6.23 6.36
CA ASN A 22 -3.77 -6.67 6.06
C ASN A 22 -3.91 -8.14 5.63
N GLY A 23 -2.84 -8.92 5.58
CA GLY A 23 -2.87 -10.31 5.12
C GLY A 23 -3.18 -10.48 3.62
N THR A 24 -3.06 -9.42 2.83
CA THR A 24 -3.37 -9.40 1.39
C THR A 24 -2.11 -9.49 0.53
N LEU A 25 -1.44 -10.65 0.56
CA LEU A 25 -0.12 -10.84 -0.06
C LEU A 25 -0.07 -10.55 -1.57
N PHE A 26 -1.09 -10.95 -2.35
CA PHE A 26 -1.12 -10.64 -3.78
C PHE A 26 -1.21 -9.13 -4.07
N ARG A 27 -1.92 -8.38 -3.22
CA ARG A 27 -2.00 -6.92 -3.33
C ARG A 27 -0.68 -6.26 -2.91
N ALA A 28 -0.01 -6.83 -1.91
CA ALA A 28 1.32 -6.39 -1.52
C ALA A 28 2.33 -6.56 -2.67
N LEU A 29 2.36 -7.75 -3.28
CA LEU A 29 3.23 -8.05 -4.41
C LEU A 29 2.98 -7.11 -5.59
N PHE A 30 1.72 -6.85 -5.92
CA PHE A 30 1.34 -5.88 -6.95
C PHE A 30 2.00 -4.51 -6.70
N TRP A 31 1.84 -3.94 -5.49
CA TRP A 31 2.40 -2.62 -5.16
C TRP A 31 3.93 -2.60 -5.12
N LEU A 32 4.55 -3.68 -4.64
CA LEU A 32 6.02 -3.81 -4.56
C LEU A 32 6.69 -3.90 -5.93
N ILE A 33 6.01 -4.39 -6.96
CA ILE A 33 6.54 -4.47 -8.33
C ILE A 33 6.23 -3.18 -9.10
N ILE A 34 4.99 -2.71 -9.03
CA ILE A 34 4.54 -1.58 -9.83
C ILE A 34 5.23 -0.28 -9.39
N THR A 35 5.35 -0.03 -8.09
CA THR A 35 5.85 1.26 -7.60
C THR A 35 7.31 1.54 -8.03
N PRO A 36 8.27 0.61 -7.89
CA PRO A 36 9.62 0.81 -8.43
C PRO A 36 9.63 1.08 -9.94
N GLY A 37 8.75 0.41 -10.70
CA GLY A 37 8.60 0.66 -12.14
C GLY A 37 8.19 2.11 -12.43
N PHE A 38 7.24 2.67 -11.67
CA PHE A 38 6.83 4.06 -11.81
C PHE A 38 7.89 5.06 -11.32
N TRP A 39 8.64 4.73 -10.26
CA TRP A 39 9.78 5.53 -9.82
C TRP A 39 10.82 5.68 -10.93
N ILE A 40 11.24 4.56 -11.53
CA ILE A 40 12.27 4.55 -12.58
C ILE A 40 11.71 5.15 -13.88
N GLY A 41 10.52 4.73 -14.31
CA GLY A 41 9.95 5.11 -15.60
C GLY A 41 9.54 6.58 -15.71
N THR A 42 9.34 7.29 -14.58
CA THR A 42 8.86 8.69 -14.59
C THR A 42 9.81 9.67 -13.91
N GLY A 43 11.03 9.25 -13.56
CA GLY A 43 11.95 10.09 -12.78
C GLY A 43 11.42 10.43 -11.39
N GLY A 44 10.55 9.57 -10.83
CA GLY A 44 10.07 9.64 -9.45
C GLY A 44 8.77 10.39 -9.19
N LEU A 45 8.21 11.10 -10.17
CA LEU A 45 6.96 11.87 -9.96
C LEU A 45 5.76 10.96 -9.73
N LEU A 46 5.55 9.94 -10.57
CA LEU A 46 4.41 9.03 -10.42
C LEU A 46 4.60 8.02 -9.28
N GLY A 47 5.82 7.84 -8.79
CA GLY A 47 6.12 7.01 -7.61
C GLY A 47 5.30 7.46 -6.40
N TRP A 48 5.26 8.76 -6.11
CA TRP A 48 4.47 9.31 -4.99
C TRP A 48 2.98 9.03 -5.11
N ILE A 49 2.42 9.03 -6.32
CA ILE A 49 1.01 8.69 -6.54
C ILE A 49 0.75 7.22 -6.14
N CYS A 50 1.68 6.31 -6.46
CA CYS A 50 1.59 4.92 -6.03
C CYS A 50 1.62 4.78 -4.50
N HIS A 51 2.40 5.61 -3.79
CA HIS A 51 2.42 5.61 -2.31
C HIS A 51 1.07 6.03 -1.73
N LEU A 52 0.48 7.10 -2.23
CA LEU A 52 -0.85 7.58 -1.80
C LEU A 52 -1.95 6.55 -2.12
N ALA A 53 -1.94 6.00 -3.33
CA ALA A 53 -2.91 4.98 -3.74
C ALA A 53 -2.78 3.68 -2.93
N SER A 54 -1.54 3.23 -2.68
CA SER A 54 -1.28 2.06 -1.84
C SER A 54 -1.74 2.29 -0.40
N ALA A 55 -1.45 3.46 0.18
CA ALA A 55 -1.91 3.84 1.52
C ALA A 55 -3.44 3.83 1.64
N TRP A 56 -4.13 4.45 0.68
CA TRP A 56 -5.60 4.46 0.64
C TRP A 56 -6.19 3.06 0.54
N THR A 57 -5.65 2.21 -0.34
CA THR A 57 -6.16 0.86 -0.52
C THR A 57 -5.88 -0.06 0.67
N ALA A 58 -4.81 0.19 1.44
CA ALA A 58 -4.52 -0.47 2.71
C ALA A 58 -5.46 0.00 3.83
N TYR A 59 -5.68 1.31 3.93
CA TYR A 59 -6.62 1.92 4.87
C TYR A 59 -8.02 1.35 4.70
N ARG A 60 -8.58 1.43 3.49
CA ARG A 60 -9.94 0.98 3.19
C ARG A 60 -10.15 -0.48 3.49
N TYR A 61 -9.18 -1.32 3.15
CA TYR A 61 -9.29 -2.75 3.41
C TYR A 61 -9.32 -3.06 4.91
N ALA A 62 -8.46 -2.42 5.70
CA ALA A 62 -8.45 -2.58 7.15
C ALA A 62 -9.74 -2.07 7.79
N GLN A 63 -10.30 -0.98 7.27
CA GLN A 63 -11.58 -0.42 7.72
C GLN A 63 -12.75 -1.37 7.43
N GLU A 64 -12.77 -1.99 6.26
CA GLU A 64 -13.80 -2.94 5.83
C GLU A 64 -13.64 -4.32 6.50
N HIS A 65 -12.42 -4.70 6.89
CA HIS A 65 -12.07 -6.00 7.44
C HIS A 65 -11.31 -5.90 8.77
N PRO A 66 -11.90 -5.33 9.82
CA PRO A 66 -11.20 -5.06 11.08
C PRO A 66 -10.76 -6.33 11.83
N MET A 67 -11.39 -7.48 11.57
CA MET A 67 -11.16 -8.75 12.31
C MET A 67 -10.37 -9.81 11.56
N ARG A 68 -9.99 -9.54 10.31
CA ARG A 68 -9.30 -10.51 9.47
C ARG A 68 -7.80 -10.54 9.75
#